data_AF-A0A2V5SKV1-F1
#
_entry.id   AF-A0A2V5SKV1-F1
#
_cell.length_a   1.000
_cell.length_b   1.000
_cell.length_c   1.000
_cell.angle_alpha   90.00
_cell.angle_beta   90.00
_cell.angle_gamma   90.00
#
_symmetry.space_group_name_H-M   'P 1'
#
loop_
_entity.id
_entity.type
_entity.pdbx_description
1 polymer ?
#
loop_
_entity_poly.entity_id
_entity_poly.type
_entity_poly.pdbx_seq_one_letter_code
_entity_poly.pdbx_strand_id
1 'polypeptide(L)'
;FAGDLGYQFLLSLNPLINFVRRRFGLGYWSLSAYAKQRVKDAVSFIGKFEAAVAHYAERYDVDAVLCGHIHSAAIREFGKVTYYNCGDWVESCTALVEGADGILSLVNYHSFSASRPAESEINDPPQREETLLAR
;
A
#
# COMPACT_ATOMS: atom_id res chain seq x y z
N PHE A 1 -5.83 16.00 6.54
CA PHE A 1 -6.13 16.94 5.44
C PHE A 1 -6.64 16.25 4.17
N ALA A 2 -6.17 15.06 3.77
CA ALA A 2 -6.71 14.35 2.58
C ALA A 2 -8.12 13.75 2.77
N GLY A 3 -8.47 13.29 3.97
CA GLY A 3 -9.79 12.70 4.26
C GLY A 3 -10.98 13.68 4.11
N ASP A 4 -10.74 14.97 4.35
CA ASP A 4 -11.78 16.01 4.27
C ASP A 4 -12.09 16.39 2.81
N LEU A 5 -11.07 16.32 1.94
CA LEU A 5 -11.20 16.50 0.49
C LEU A 5 -11.98 15.34 -0.14
N GLY A 6 -11.69 14.10 0.28
CA GLY A 6 -12.43 12.92 -0.16
C GLY A 6 -13.89 12.96 0.30
N TYR A 7 -14.15 13.42 1.52
CA TYR A 7 -15.51 13.55 2.05
C TYR A 7 -16.33 14.63 1.31
N GLN A 8 -15.72 15.79 1.02
CA GLN A 8 -16.35 16.82 0.19
C GLN A 8 -16.58 16.36 -1.25
N PHE A 9 -15.64 15.58 -1.83
CA PHE A 9 -15.80 15.01 -3.16
C PHE A 9 -16.95 13.98 -3.22
N LEU A 10 -17.06 13.11 -2.22
CA LEU A 10 -18.16 12.15 -2.12
C LEU A 10 -19.52 12.85 -1.96
N LEU A 11 -19.57 13.95 -1.20
CA LEU A 11 -20.78 14.77 -1.06
C LEU A 11 -21.15 15.53 -2.36
N SER A 12 -20.16 15.96 -3.15
CA SER A 12 -20.39 16.66 -4.42
C SER A 12 -20.89 15.75 -5.55
N LEU A 13 -20.76 14.43 -5.41
CA LEU A 13 -21.32 13.44 -6.34
C LEU A 13 -22.82 13.21 -6.14
N ASN A 14 -23.38 13.58 -4.99
CA ASN A 14 -24.79 13.34 -4.66
C ASN A 14 -25.80 14.03 -5.63
N PRO A 15 -25.59 15.28 -6.07
CA PRO A 15 -26.42 15.93 -7.09
C PRO A 15 -26.26 15.28 -8.47
N LEU A 16 -25.05 14.83 -8.83
CA LEU A 16 -24.77 14.18 -10.12
C LEU A 16 -25.49 12.83 -10.21
N ILE A 17 -25.47 12.05 -9.13
CA ILE A 17 -26.20 10.78 -9.01
C ILE A 17 -27.71 11.02 -9.11
N ASN A 18 -28.21 12.06 -8.43
CA ASN A 18 -29.62 12.46 -8.51
C ASN A 18 -30.03 12.95 -9.90
N PHE A 19 -29.13 13.62 -10.63
CA PHE A 19 -29.34 14.11 -11.98
C PHE A 19 -29.39 12.96 -13.00
N VAL A 20 -28.43 12.03 -12.93
CA VAL A 20 -28.42 10.80 -13.76
C VAL A 20 -29.66 9.96 -13.48
N ARG A 21 -30.07 9.81 -12.21
CA ARG A 21 -31.30 9.12 -11.82
C ARG A 21 -32.55 9.73 -12.47
N ARG A 22 -32.64 11.07 -12.48
CA ARG A 22 -33.78 11.79 -13.07
C ARG A 22 -33.77 11.76 -14.60
N ARG A 23 -32.59 11.77 -15.22
CA ARG A 23 -32.44 11.90 -16.68
C ARG A 23 -32.67 10.60 -17.45
N PHE A 24 -32.40 9.44 -16.85
CA PHE A 24 -32.50 8.15 -17.55
C PHE A 24 -33.82 7.41 -17.32
N GLY A 25 -34.73 7.90 -16.48
CA GLY A 25 -36.06 7.29 -16.28
C GLY A 25 -36.03 5.82 -15.81
N LEU A 26 -34.87 5.34 -15.34
CA LEU A 26 -34.67 3.98 -14.89
C LEU A 26 -35.43 3.79 -13.57
N GLY A 27 -36.17 2.69 -13.44
CA GLY A 27 -36.82 2.26 -12.20
C GLY A 27 -35.82 2.00 -11.06
N TYR A 28 -36.12 1.10 -10.12
CA TYR A 28 -35.24 0.78 -8.97
C TYR A 28 -33.87 0.20 -9.40
N TRP A 29 -32.96 1.06 -9.88
CA TRP A 29 -31.57 0.73 -10.19
C TRP A 29 -30.72 1.53 -9.21
N SER A 30 -30.27 0.87 -8.15
CA SER A 30 -29.46 1.50 -7.11
C SER A 30 -28.01 1.59 -7.61
N LEU A 31 -27.55 2.78 -7.94
CA LEU A 31 -26.14 3.04 -8.20
C LEU A 31 -25.26 2.57 -7.03
N SER A 32 -25.76 2.68 -5.80
CA SER A 32 -25.11 2.14 -4.60
C SER A 32 -24.99 0.62 -4.64
N ALA A 33 -26.02 -0.10 -5.13
CA ALA A 33 -25.93 -1.54 -5.34
C ALA A 33 -24.90 -1.90 -6.42
N TYR A 34 -24.85 -1.13 -7.51
CA TYR A 34 -23.83 -1.30 -8.55
C TYR A 34 -22.41 -1.03 -8.02
N ALA A 35 -22.20 0.07 -7.29
CA ALA A 35 -20.91 0.38 -6.66
C ALA A 35 -20.51 -0.70 -5.64
N LYS A 36 -21.45 -1.16 -4.81
CA LYS A 36 -21.24 -2.27 -3.87
C LYS A 36 -20.85 -3.56 -4.60
N GLN A 37 -21.48 -3.84 -5.74
CA GLN A 37 -21.12 -5.00 -6.56
C GLN A 37 -19.70 -4.87 -7.11
N ARG A 38 -19.34 -3.71 -7.67
CA ARG A 38 -17.97 -3.45 -8.16
C ARG A 38 -16.90 -3.58 -7.08
N VAL A 39 -17.16 -3.07 -5.87
CA VAL A 39 -16.25 -3.24 -4.72
C VAL A 39 -16.11 -4.73 -4.35
N LYS A 40 -17.23 -5.46 -4.28
CA LYS A 40 -17.18 -6.91 -4.02
C LYS A 40 -16.39 -7.67 -5.07
N ASP A 41 -16.57 -7.32 -6.34
CA ASP A 41 -15.86 -7.95 -7.45
C ASP A 41 -14.35 -7.69 -7.36
N ALA A 42 -13.95 -6.46 -7.02
CA ALA A 42 -12.55 -6.11 -6.80
C ALA A 42 -11.94 -6.88 -5.60
N VAL A 43 -12.63 -6.93 -4.46
CA VAL A 43 -12.16 -7.70 -3.28
C VAL A 43 -12.07 -9.20 -3.60
N SER A 44 -13.04 -9.73 -4.35
CA SER A 44 -13.02 -11.12 -4.81
C SER A 44 -11.85 -11.40 -5.74
N PHE A 45 -11.54 -10.46 -6.65
CA PHE A 45 -10.39 -10.57 -7.54
C PHE A 45 -9.08 -10.61 -6.77
N ILE A 46 -8.90 -9.73 -5.76
CA ILE A 46 -7.71 -9.72 -4.89
C ILE A 46 -7.56 -11.09 -4.22
N GLY A 47 -8.61 -11.60 -3.58
CA GLY A 47 -8.54 -12.90 -2.89
C GLY A 47 -8.21 -14.06 -3.83
N LYS A 48 -8.76 -14.07 -5.06
CA LYS A 48 -8.43 -15.08 -6.07
C LYS A 48 -6.98 -15.01 -6.54
N PHE A 49 -6.46 -13.79 -6.70
CA PHE A 49 -5.06 -13.57 -7.07
C PHE A 49 -4.12 -14.09 -5.97
N GLU A 50 -4.35 -13.69 -4.72
CA GLU A 50 -3.57 -14.14 -3.55
C GLU A 50 -3.56 -15.67 -3.46
N ALA A 51 -4.73 -16.31 -3.58
CA ALA A 51 -4.84 -17.76 -3.55
C ALA A 51 -4.12 -18.46 -4.72
N ALA A 52 -4.19 -17.90 -5.93
CA ALA A 52 -3.53 -18.46 -7.10
C ALA A 52 -2.00 -18.40 -6.97
N VAL A 53 -1.48 -17.28 -6.46
CA VAL A 53 -0.04 -17.10 -6.21
C VAL A 53 0.42 -18.03 -5.09
N ALA A 54 -0.32 -18.13 -3.99
CA ALA A 54 0.00 -19.05 -2.90
C ALA A 54 0.03 -20.51 -3.37
N HIS A 55 -0.94 -20.92 -4.18
CA HIS A 55 -0.98 -22.27 -4.74
C HIS A 55 0.20 -22.54 -5.69
N TYR A 56 0.62 -21.53 -6.46
CA TYR A 56 1.82 -21.64 -7.27
C TYR A 56 3.05 -21.81 -6.36
N ALA A 57 3.21 -21.01 -5.32
CA ALA A 57 4.31 -21.13 -4.37
C ALA A 57 4.37 -22.52 -3.69
N GLU A 58 3.23 -23.07 -3.27
CA GLU A 58 3.15 -24.44 -2.74
C GLU A 58 3.68 -25.48 -3.74
N ARG A 59 3.37 -25.31 -5.03
CA ARG A 59 3.82 -26.23 -6.08
C ARG A 59 5.34 -26.22 -6.29
N TYR A 60 6.00 -25.10 -5.99
CA TYR A 60 7.45 -24.94 -6.13
C TYR A 60 8.21 -25.17 -4.80
N ASP A 61 7.50 -25.58 -3.74
CA ASP A 61 8.08 -25.90 -2.43
C ASP A 61 8.90 -24.72 -1.84
N VAL A 62 8.35 -23.51 -1.94
CA VAL A 62 8.95 -22.30 -1.35
C VAL A 62 8.21 -21.89 -0.07
N ASP A 63 8.94 -21.31 0.89
CA ASP A 63 8.37 -20.88 2.18
C ASP A 63 7.57 -19.57 2.06
N ALA A 64 7.90 -18.71 1.10
CA ALA A 64 7.27 -17.42 0.93
C ALA A 64 7.28 -16.93 -0.52
N VAL A 65 6.33 -16.04 -0.81
CA VAL A 65 6.22 -15.36 -2.10
C VAL A 65 6.04 -13.86 -1.89
N LEU A 66 6.81 -13.07 -2.63
CA LEU A 66 6.74 -11.61 -2.62
C LEU A 66 6.14 -11.13 -3.94
N CYS A 67 5.08 -10.34 -3.84
CA CYS A 67 4.33 -9.81 -4.96
C CYS A 67 4.19 -8.29 -4.90
N GLY A 68 3.73 -7.76 -6.02
CA GLY A 68 3.29 -6.37 -6.18
C GLY A 68 2.10 -6.33 -7.14
N HIS A 69 2.04 -5.28 -7.96
CA HIS A 69 1.11 -5.15 -9.10
C HIS A 69 -0.37 -4.85 -8.79
N ILE A 70 -0.93 -5.35 -7.69
CA ILE A 70 -2.34 -5.09 -7.34
C ILE A 70 -2.54 -3.93 -6.36
N HIS A 71 -1.46 -3.23 -5.99
CA HIS A 71 -1.49 -2.03 -5.12
C HIS A 71 -2.20 -2.26 -3.77
N SER A 72 -2.17 -3.50 -3.26
CA SER A 72 -2.85 -3.88 -2.02
C SER A 72 -1.86 -4.54 -1.08
N ALA A 73 -1.38 -3.75 -0.11
CA ALA A 73 -0.37 -4.21 0.83
C ALA A 73 -0.95 -5.29 1.75
N ALA A 74 -0.31 -6.45 1.82
CA ALA A 74 -0.81 -7.58 2.60
C ALA A 74 0.33 -8.52 3.03
N ILE A 75 0.19 -9.07 4.24
CA ILE A 75 0.94 -10.23 4.71
C ILE A 75 -0.11 -11.26 5.12
N ARG A 76 -0.10 -12.44 4.49
CA ARG A 76 -1.08 -13.49 4.77
C ARG A 76 -0.43 -14.87 4.74
N GLU A 77 -0.87 -15.72 5.63
CA GLU A 77 -0.47 -17.13 5.66
C GLU A 77 -1.46 -17.97 4.86
N PHE A 78 -0.92 -18.77 3.94
CA PHE A 78 -1.66 -19.75 3.16
C PHE A 78 -1.01 -21.12 3.42
N GLY A 79 -1.53 -21.84 4.43
CA GLY A 79 -0.98 -23.13 4.82
C GLY A 79 0.44 -23.00 5.35
N LYS A 80 1.42 -23.49 4.57
CA LYS A 80 2.86 -23.39 4.90
C LYS A 80 3.56 -22.23 4.21
N VAL A 81 2.89 -21.53 3.30
CA VAL A 81 3.47 -20.45 2.50
C VAL A 81 3.02 -19.11 3.06
N THR A 82 3.97 -18.19 3.22
CA THR A 82 3.65 -16.78 3.54
C THR A 82 3.60 -15.94 2.27
N TYR A 83 2.42 -15.35 2.03
CA TYR A 83 2.19 -14.40 0.96
C TYR A 83 2.48 -12.98 1.45
N TYR A 84 3.38 -12.30 0.74
CA TYR A 84 3.71 -10.90 0.93
C TYR A 84 3.34 -10.11 -0.31
N ASN A 85 2.72 -8.95 -0.12
CA ASN A 85 2.43 -8.02 -1.19
C ASN A 85 2.76 -6.60 -0.75
N CYS A 86 3.55 -5.91 -1.57
CA CYS A 86 3.74 -4.48 -1.39
C CYS A 86 2.50 -3.72 -1.90
N GLY A 87 2.20 -2.60 -1.24
CA GLY A 87 1.21 -1.67 -1.77
C GLY A 87 1.83 -0.83 -2.87
N ASP A 88 1.72 0.47 -2.72
CA ASP A 88 2.20 1.47 -3.67
C ASP A 88 2.80 2.66 -2.95
N TRP A 89 3.28 3.61 -3.75
CA TRP A 89 3.91 4.85 -3.28
C TRP A 89 2.99 6.06 -3.47
N VAL A 90 1.71 5.82 -3.75
CA VAL A 90 0.73 6.88 -4.06
C VAL A 90 -0.31 6.98 -2.95
N GLU A 91 -0.94 5.86 -2.61
CA GLU A 91 -2.01 5.82 -1.60
C GLU A 91 -1.52 5.23 -0.28
N SER A 92 -0.86 4.08 -0.35
CA SER A 92 -0.46 3.31 0.83
C SER A 92 0.93 3.68 1.34
N CYS A 93 1.83 4.13 0.46
CA CYS A 93 3.23 4.46 0.77
C CYS A 93 3.91 3.36 1.59
N THR A 94 3.77 2.11 1.16
CA THR A 94 4.31 0.94 1.88
C THR A 94 5.53 0.36 1.19
N ALA A 95 6.43 -0.22 1.99
CA ALA A 95 7.59 -0.97 1.52
C ALA A 95 7.73 -2.27 2.33
N LEU A 96 8.25 -3.32 1.70
CA LEU A 96 8.70 -4.52 2.40
C LEU A 96 10.18 -4.38 2.70
N VAL A 97 10.57 -4.65 3.94
CA VAL A 97 11.95 -4.60 4.42
C VAL A 97 12.30 -5.95 5.01
N GLU A 98 13.40 -6.52 4.56
CA GLU A 98 13.99 -7.72 5.16
C GLU A 98 15.04 -7.29 6.18
N GLY A 99 14.87 -7.72 7.43
CA GLY A 99 15.85 -7.51 8.49
C GLY A 99 17.07 -8.42 8.34
N ALA A 100 18.16 -8.09 9.04
CA ALA A 100 19.36 -8.95 9.08
C ALA A 100 19.13 -10.30 9.78
N ASP A 101 18.00 -10.42 10.49
CA ASP A 101 17.47 -11.65 11.08
C ASP A 101 16.65 -12.49 10.08
N GLY A 102 16.50 -12.03 8.83
CA GLY A 102 15.72 -12.68 7.78
C GLY A 102 14.21 -12.47 7.90
N ILE A 103 13.75 -11.59 8.80
CA ILE A 103 12.32 -11.33 9.00
C ILE A 103 11.86 -10.23 8.02
N LEU A 104 10.83 -10.55 7.23
CA LEU A 104 10.17 -9.61 6.35
C LEU A 104 9.09 -8.82 7.09
N SER A 105 9.20 -7.49 7.06
CA SER A 105 8.27 -6.55 7.67
C SER A 105 7.71 -5.57 6.63
N LEU A 106 6.41 -5.26 6.73
CA LEU A 106 5.78 -4.22 5.92
C LEU A 106 5.83 -2.88 6.69
N VAL A 107 6.54 -1.89 6.13
CA VAL A 107 6.66 -0.55 6.71
C VAL A 107 5.81 0.44 5.93
N ASN A 108 5.25 1.43 6.63
CA ASN A 108 4.56 2.57 6.04
C ASN A 108 5.46 3.81 6.15
N TYR A 109 5.75 4.49 5.04
CA TYR A 109 6.65 5.63 4.99
C TYR A 109 6.19 6.81 5.87
N HIS A 110 4.88 7.10 5.92
CA HIS A 110 4.36 8.20 6.73
C HIS A 110 4.56 7.93 8.23
N SER A 111 4.29 6.71 8.67
CA SER A 111 4.55 6.29 10.05
C SER A 111 6.05 6.22 10.35
N PHE A 112 6.84 5.71 9.41
CA PHE A 112 8.29 5.59 9.54
C PHE A 112 8.98 6.95 9.67
N SER A 113 8.58 7.94 8.87
CA SER A 113 9.11 9.31 8.95
C SER A 113 8.80 9.98 10.28
N ALA A 114 7.66 9.69 10.91
CA ALA A 114 7.30 10.25 12.21
C ALA A 114 8.11 9.62 13.37
N SER A 115 8.57 8.38 13.19
CA SER A 115 9.39 7.66 14.19
C SER A 115 10.89 7.92 14.10
N ARG A 116 11.35 8.73 13.15
CA ARG A 116 12.78 9.09 13.05
C ARG A 116 13.14 9.89 14.31
N PRO A 117 14.05 9.39 15.18
CA PRO A 117 14.58 10.23 16.25
C PRO A 117 15.15 11.48 15.60
N ALA A 118 14.85 12.65 16.15
CA ALA A 118 15.41 13.91 15.69
C ALA A 118 16.92 13.72 15.49
N GLU A 119 17.37 13.97 14.26
CA GLU A 119 18.73 13.82 13.80
C GLU A 119 19.64 14.51 14.81
N SER A 120 20.36 13.73 15.63
CA SER A 120 21.35 14.29 16.55
C SER A 120 22.38 15.01 15.70
N GLU A 121 22.50 16.32 15.88
CA GLU A 121 23.49 17.19 15.25
C GLU A 121 24.83 16.46 15.12
N ILE A 122 25.21 16.12 13.89
CA ILE A 122 26.54 15.65 13.57
C ILE A 122 27.46 16.86 13.80
N ASN A 123 28.09 16.93 14.97
CA ASN A 123 29.24 17.81 15.18
C ASN A 123 30.36 17.32 14.28
N ASP A 124 30.58 18.01 13.15
CA ASP A 124 31.76 17.80 12.33
C ASP A 124 33.02 18.00 13.19
N PRO A 125 33.95 17.02 13.25
CA PRO A 125 35.21 17.23 13.93
C PRO A 125 36.07 18.26 13.16
N PRO A 126 36.86 19.10 13.86
CA PRO A 126 37.60 20.18 13.22
C PRO A 126 38.63 19.62 12.24
N GLN A 127 38.57 20.12 11.01
CA GLN A 127 39.52 19.81 9.93
C GLN A 127 40.95 20.16 10.40
N ARG A 128 41.82 19.15 10.50
CA ARG A 128 43.25 19.38 10.75
C ARG A 128 43.91 19.79 9.43
N GLU A 129 44.45 21.01 9.38
CA GLU A 129 45.35 21.46 8.31
C GLU A 129 46.61 20.58 8.28
N GLU A 130 46.79 19.81 7.20
CA GLU A 130 48.06 19.17 6.90
C GLU A 130 49.05 20.21 6.39
N THR A 131 49.95 20.66 7.28
CA THR A 131 51.16 21.39 6.90
C THR A 131 52.16 20.40 6.27
N LEU A 132 52.24 20.37 4.94
CA LEU A 132 53.31 19.70 4.21
C LEU A 132 54.55 20.61 4.14
N LEU A 133 55.54 20.29 4.98
CA LEU A 133 56.92 20.76 4.85
C LEU A 133 57.58 20.08 3.64
N ALA A 134 57.83 20.84 2.58
CA ALA A 134 58.70 20.42 1.49
C ALA A 134 60.14 20.27 2.00
N ARG A 135 60.73 19.09 1.76
CA ARG A 135 62.17 18.85 1.74
C ARG A 135 62.63 18.76 0.30
#